data_AF-A0A9P0FYK4-F1
#
_entry.id   AF-A0A9P0FYK4-F1
#
_cell.length_a   1.000
_cell.length_b   1.000
_cell.length_c   1.000
_cell.angle_alpha   90.00
_cell.angle_beta   90.00
_cell.angle_gamma   90.00
#
_symmetry.space_group_name_H-M   'P 1'
#
loop_
_entity.id
_entity.type
_entity.pdbx_description
1 polymer ?
#
loop_
_entity_poly.entity_id
_entity_poly.type
_entity_poly.pdbx_seq_one_letter_code
_entity_poly.pdbx_strand_id
1 'polypeptide(L)'
;MLTRWLLHGEIDDPFNEFFIESRSGVPIDRMWHDKYRVREWMVPSFMSREQAAQILATGKSVVFMREACADEPIGPSDHAHHLQDLLKSHTGIAVNEGAAWWEAEGLRAGVAAAHTAASQRLLAALTTHHHLLDHLAAHRRYLLLAQGDFVHHLMTLLQDELNKPATALYVHNLTCTLEAAVRATNAQFEPPHVLARLHVNLYPNCKYKLCFHI
;
A
#
# COMPACT_ATOMS: atom_id res chain seq x y z
N MET A 1 12.16 19.24 11.53
CA MET A 1 11.50 17.92 11.52
C MET A 1 10.36 17.86 10.51
N LEU A 2 9.37 18.76 10.53
CA LEU A 2 8.23 18.74 9.59
C LEU A 2 8.63 18.70 8.11
N THR A 3 9.51 19.59 7.67
CA THR A 3 9.96 19.64 6.27
C THR A 3 10.66 18.35 5.84
N ARG A 4 11.45 17.74 6.74
CA ARG A 4 12.12 16.47 6.46
C ARG A 4 11.12 15.31 6.36
N TRP A 5 10.09 15.30 7.21
CA TRP A 5 9.00 14.34 7.11
C TRP A 5 8.22 14.48 5.80
N LEU A 6 7.89 15.71 5.40
CA LEU A 6 7.12 15.97 4.18
C LEU A 6 7.91 15.74 2.89
N LEU A 7 9.23 15.98 2.89
CA LEU A 7 10.05 15.84 1.68
C LEU A 7 10.68 14.45 1.53
N HIS A 8 11.11 13.86 2.65
CA HIS A 8 11.90 12.63 2.65
C HIS A 8 11.22 11.47 3.37
N GLY A 9 10.12 11.70 4.09
CA GLY A 9 9.46 10.65 4.88
C GLY A 9 10.34 10.14 6.03
N GLU A 10 11.21 11.00 6.56
CA GLU A 10 12.12 10.65 7.65
C GLU A 10 11.79 11.44 8.91
N ILE A 11 11.79 10.74 10.05
CA ILE A 11 11.64 11.33 11.37
C ILE A 11 12.90 10.97 12.16
N ASP A 12 13.62 12.00 12.57
CA ASP A 12 14.74 11.92 13.50
C ASP A 12 14.34 12.75 14.73
N ASP A 13 13.85 12.08 15.77
CA ASP A 13 13.25 12.68 16.96
C ASP A 13 13.84 12.03 18.23
N PRO A 14 15.11 12.29 18.58
CA PRO A 14 15.77 11.70 19.74
C PRO A 14 15.17 12.16 21.08
N PHE A 15 14.50 13.31 21.11
CA PHE A 15 13.95 13.93 22.32
C PHE A 15 12.43 13.81 22.43
N ASN A 16 11.77 13.11 21.50
CA ASN A 16 10.31 12.96 21.46
C ASN A 16 9.56 14.31 21.44
N GLU A 17 10.07 15.28 20.69
CA GLU A 17 9.54 16.64 20.57
C GLU A 17 8.56 16.79 19.40
N PHE A 18 8.56 15.83 18.46
CA PHE A 18 7.67 15.90 17.32
C PHE A 18 6.30 15.30 17.64
N PHE A 19 5.24 15.94 17.12
CA PHE A 19 3.86 15.47 17.30
C PHE A 19 3.56 14.22 16.46
N ILE A 20 4.45 13.79 15.56
CA ILE A 20 4.36 12.50 14.87
C ILE A 20 5.43 11.57 15.44
N GLU A 21 4.98 10.44 15.95
CA GLU A 21 5.85 9.40 16.50
C GLU A 21 6.16 8.34 15.44
N SER A 22 7.41 7.86 15.43
CA SER A 22 7.85 6.66 14.72
C SER A 22 8.09 5.53 15.72
N ARG A 23 7.27 4.48 15.70
CA ARG A 23 7.37 3.32 16.60
C ARG A 23 8.29 2.26 16.01
N SER A 24 9.33 1.88 16.75
CA SER A 24 10.22 0.77 16.41
C SER A 24 9.60 -0.60 16.77
N GLY A 25 9.95 -1.65 16.01
CA GLY A 25 9.51 -3.02 16.31
C GLY A 25 8.12 -3.40 15.81
N VAL A 26 7.51 -2.57 14.95
CA VAL A 26 6.24 -2.88 14.29
C VAL A 26 6.52 -3.85 13.12
N PRO A 27 5.81 -5.00 13.03
CA PRO A 27 5.94 -5.91 11.90
C PRO A 27 5.50 -5.24 10.60
N ILE A 28 6.09 -5.64 9.47
CA ILE A 28 5.85 -4.99 8.17
C ILE A 28 4.37 -4.97 7.78
N ASP A 29 3.61 -6.01 8.11
CA ASP A 29 2.17 -6.11 7.84
C ASP A 29 1.33 -5.02 8.54
N ARG A 30 1.81 -4.53 9.68
CA ARG A 30 1.14 -3.45 10.46
C ARG A 30 1.85 -2.12 10.35
N MET A 31 2.94 -2.05 9.59
CA MET A 31 3.76 -0.86 9.46
C MET A 31 2.93 0.37 9.07
N TRP A 32 2.00 0.22 8.13
CA TRP A 32 1.18 1.35 7.67
C TRP A 32 0.26 1.95 8.76
N HIS A 33 -0.27 1.10 9.63
CA HIS A 33 -1.24 1.49 10.66
C HIS A 33 -0.53 1.92 11.95
N ASP A 34 0.52 1.20 12.34
CA ASP A 34 1.08 1.26 13.68
C ASP A 34 2.45 1.92 13.76
N LYS A 35 3.21 2.03 12.65
CA LYS A 35 4.55 2.62 12.65
C LYS A 35 4.53 4.13 12.88
N TYR A 36 3.61 4.85 12.22
CA TYR A 36 3.51 6.31 12.35
C TYR A 36 2.15 6.72 12.89
N ARG A 37 2.17 7.49 13.99
CA ARG A 37 0.97 7.97 14.69
C ARG A 37 1.13 9.42 15.15
N VAL A 38 0.02 10.14 15.24
CA VAL A 38 -0.01 11.49 15.83
C VAL A 38 -0.15 11.37 17.34
N ARG A 39 0.71 12.07 18.08
CA ARG A 39 0.64 12.30 19.51
C ARG A 39 -0.32 13.46 19.75
N GLU A 40 -1.60 13.14 19.96
CA GLU A 40 -2.68 14.14 20.11
C GLU A 40 -2.41 15.19 21.19
N TRP A 41 -1.67 14.85 22.25
CA TRP A 41 -1.30 15.75 23.34
C TRP A 41 -0.16 16.72 22.99
N MET A 42 0.56 16.46 21.89
CA MET A 42 1.64 17.31 21.36
C MET A 42 1.20 18.15 20.16
N VAL A 43 -0.04 17.98 19.70
CA VAL A 43 -0.58 18.79 18.61
C VAL A 43 -0.72 20.22 19.13
N PRO A 44 -0.03 21.21 18.53
CA PRO A 44 -0.13 22.59 18.98
C PRO A 44 -1.56 23.12 18.88
N SER A 45 -1.95 24.02 19.77
CA SER A 45 -3.31 24.57 19.84
C SER A 45 -3.76 25.32 18.58
N PHE A 46 -2.82 25.82 17.79
CA PHE A 46 -3.08 26.49 16.50
C PHE A 46 -3.34 25.52 15.33
N MET A 47 -3.14 24.21 15.52
CA MET A 47 -3.30 23.18 14.50
C MET A 47 -4.52 22.31 14.81
N SER A 48 -5.38 22.10 13.81
CA SER A 48 -6.49 21.16 13.95
C SER A 48 -6.02 19.72 13.83
N ARG A 49 -6.79 18.78 14.39
CA ARG A 49 -6.52 17.34 14.28
C ARG A 49 -6.51 16.87 12.82
N GLU A 50 -7.38 17.45 12.00
CA GLU A 50 -7.44 17.14 10.56
C GLU A 50 -6.15 17.53 9.84
N GLN A 51 -5.55 18.67 10.20
CA GLN A 51 -4.29 19.13 9.63
C GLN A 51 -3.12 18.24 10.06
N ALA A 52 -3.06 17.85 11.34
CA ALA A 52 -2.07 16.89 11.83
C ALA A 52 -2.21 15.53 11.11
N ALA A 53 -3.45 15.06 10.91
CA ALA A 53 -3.73 13.84 10.15
C ALA A 53 -3.33 13.97 8.67
N GLN A 54 -3.56 15.13 8.04
CA GLN A 54 -3.14 15.40 6.67
C GLN A 54 -1.62 15.37 6.52
N ILE A 55 -0.88 16.00 7.45
CA ILE A 55 0.59 15.96 7.48
C ILE A 55 1.10 14.52 7.66
N LEU A 56 0.47 13.76 8.56
CA LEU A 56 0.79 12.34 8.76
C LEU A 56 0.58 11.56 7.45
N ALA A 57 -0.57 11.74 6.80
CA ALA A 57 -0.90 11.06 5.55
C ALA A 57 0.08 11.42 4.44
N THR A 58 0.44 12.70 4.28
CA THR A 58 1.41 13.15 3.27
C THR A 58 2.76 12.47 3.45
N GLY A 59 3.33 12.50 4.67
CA GLY A 59 4.64 11.85 4.88
C GLY A 59 4.57 10.32 4.79
N LYS A 60 3.44 9.70 5.18
CA LYS A 60 3.20 8.27 4.93
C LYS A 60 3.23 7.94 3.43
N SER A 61 2.62 8.77 2.58
CA SER A 61 2.68 8.61 1.12
C SER A 61 4.13 8.71 0.61
N VAL A 62 4.93 9.65 1.13
CA VAL A 62 6.35 9.80 0.77
C VAL A 62 7.18 8.60 1.22
N VAL A 63 6.94 8.07 2.43
CA VAL A 63 7.57 6.82 2.91
C VAL A 63 7.25 5.67 1.97
N PHE A 64 5.99 5.52 1.56
CA PHE A 64 5.58 4.47 0.64
C PHE A 64 6.28 4.61 -0.71
N MET A 65 6.30 5.81 -1.28
CA MET A 65 7.00 6.07 -2.55
C MET A 65 8.50 5.72 -2.45
N ARG A 66 9.14 6.05 -1.33
CA ARG A 66 10.56 5.73 -1.11
C ARG A 66 10.82 4.23 -0.99
N GLU A 67 9.97 3.50 -0.28
CA GLU A 67 10.23 2.09 0.06
C GLU A 67 9.64 1.10 -0.96
N ALA A 68 8.45 1.37 -1.48
CA ALA A 68 7.74 0.50 -2.42
C ALA A 68 8.04 0.83 -3.89
N CYS A 69 8.43 2.07 -4.19
CA CYS A 69 8.72 2.53 -5.56
C CYS A 69 10.20 2.92 -5.75
N ALA A 70 11.11 2.35 -4.94
CA ALA A 70 12.54 2.64 -4.98
C ALA A 70 13.21 2.41 -6.35
N ASP A 71 12.59 1.57 -7.20
CA ASP A 71 13.08 1.19 -8.52
C ASP A 71 12.61 2.11 -9.68
N GLU A 72 11.92 3.23 -9.39
CA GLU A 72 11.48 4.18 -10.44
C GLU A 72 12.63 5.01 -11.03
N PRO A 73 12.67 5.24 -12.36
CA PRO A 73 13.68 6.07 -13.02
C PRO A 73 13.57 7.57 -12.67
N ILE A 74 12.40 8.02 -12.21
CA ILE A 74 12.19 9.36 -11.63
C ILE A 74 12.53 9.24 -10.16
N GLY A 75 13.82 9.39 -9.85
CA GLY A 75 14.35 9.10 -8.52
C GLY A 75 13.65 9.87 -7.39
N PRO A 76 13.81 9.41 -6.13
CA PRO A 76 13.27 10.08 -4.94
C PRO A 76 13.69 11.55 -4.81
N SER A 77 14.79 11.96 -5.46
CA SER A 77 15.25 13.34 -5.58
C SER A 77 14.26 14.25 -6.32
N ASP A 78 13.66 13.80 -7.42
CA ASP A 78 12.76 14.63 -8.23
C ASP A 78 11.45 14.91 -7.49
N HIS A 79 10.96 13.94 -6.73
CA HIS A 79 9.78 14.11 -5.89
C HIS A 79 10.03 15.08 -4.73
N ALA A 80 11.17 14.92 -4.04
CA ALA A 80 11.55 15.83 -2.96
C ALA A 80 11.74 17.26 -3.47
N HIS A 81 12.36 17.46 -4.64
CA HIS A 81 12.49 18.77 -5.27
C HIS A 81 11.14 19.36 -5.67
N HIS A 82 10.25 18.57 -6.29
CA HIS A 82 8.91 19.03 -6.66
C HIS A 82 8.08 19.46 -5.44
N LEU A 83 8.08 18.66 -4.37
CA LEU A 83 7.41 19.02 -3.11
C LEU A 83 8.07 20.23 -2.45
N GLN A 84 9.39 20.36 -2.54
CA GLN A 84 10.12 21.51 -2.00
C GLN A 84 9.74 22.80 -2.74
N ASP A 85 9.59 22.77 -4.05
CA ASP A 85 9.17 23.92 -4.85
C ASP A 85 7.71 24.31 -4.55
N LEU A 86 6.83 23.32 -4.36
CA LEU A 86 5.46 23.55 -3.90
C LEU A 86 5.44 24.18 -2.50
N LEU A 87 6.27 23.72 -1.57
CA LEU A 87 6.33 24.35 -0.24
C LEU A 87 6.92 25.77 -0.30
N LYS A 88 8.01 25.98 -1.06
CA LYS A 88 8.68 27.29 -1.19
C LYS A 88 7.78 28.34 -1.82
N SER A 89 7.09 27.98 -2.91
CA SER A 89 6.19 28.89 -3.64
C SER A 89 5.07 29.45 -2.75
N HIS A 90 4.66 28.70 -1.73
CA HIS A 90 3.62 29.16 -0.82
C HIS A 90 4.19 29.84 0.43
N THR A 91 5.44 29.59 0.84
CA THR A 91 6.08 30.28 1.98
C THR A 91 6.56 31.71 1.71
N GLY A 92 6.37 32.24 0.50
CA GLY A 92 6.89 33.54 0.05
C GLY A 92 6.18 34.80 0.57
N ILE A 93 5.33 34.70 1.61
CA ILE A 93 4.59 35.85 2.17
C ILE A 93 5.14 36.14 3.57
N ALA A 94 5.59 37.37 3.78
CA ALA A 94 6.17 37.87 5.03
C ALA A 94 5.36 37.44 6.25
N VAL A 95 6.01 36.74 7.19
CA VAL A 95 5.46 36.46 8.51
C VAL A 95 5.38 37.80 9.24
N ASN A 96 4.17 38.35 9.39
CA ASN A 96 3.95 39.46 10.31
C ASN A 96 4.39 39.01 11.71
N GLU A 97 5.19 39.82 12.39
CA GLU A 97 5.70 39.56 13.74
C GLU A 97 4.51 39.31 14.70
N GLY A 98 4.17 38.05 14.95
CA GLY A 98 3.07 37.64 15.82
C GLY A 98 2.09 36.60 15.26
N ALA A 99 2.09 36.32 13.95
CA ALA A 99 1.26 35.25 13.39
C ALA A 99 1.89 33.86 13.63
N ALA A 100 1.08 32.86 13.98
CA ALA A 100 1.61 31.51 14.14
C ALA A 100 2.21 31.03 12.80
N TRP A 101 3.33 30.32 12.85
CA TRP A 101 4.03 29.82 11.66
C TRP A 101 3.13 28.99 10.71
N TRP A 102 2.06 28.40 11.24
CA TRP A 102 1.03 27.66 10.50
C TRP A 102 -0.11 28.52 9.93
N GLU A 103 -0.37 29.69 10.51
CA GLU A 103 -1.39 30.66 10.06
C GLU A 103 -0.92 31.50 8.89
N ALA A 104 0.37 31.43 8.54
CA ALA A 104 0.81 31.88 7.23
C ALA A 104 -0.01 31.09 6.18
N GLU A 105 -0.98 31.74 5.54
CA GLU A 105 -1.89 31.16 4.53
C GLU A 105 -1.12 30.31 3.50
N GLY A 106 0.12 30.71 3.24
CA GLY A 106 1.12 29.98 2.49
C GLY A 106 1.40 28.55 2.95
N LEU A 107 1.70 28.31 4.23
CA LEU A 107 2.13 26.97 4.67
C LEU A 107 0.97 25.96 4.61
N ARG A 108 -0.24 26.37 5.01
CA ARG A 108 -1.44 25.54 4.92
C ARG A 108 -1.72 25.13 3.47
N ALA A 109 -1.68 26.09 2.56
CA ALA A 109 -1.85 25.84 1.12
C ALA A 109 -0.72 24.97 0.56
N GLY A 110 0.53 25.20 0.99
CA GLY A 110 1.69 24.41 0.60
C GLY A 110 1.60 22.95 1.05
N VAL A 111 1.15 22.68 2.29
CA VAL A 111 0.92 21.32 2.77
C VAL A 111 -0.23 20.65 2.03
N ALA A 112 -1.30 21.38 1.72
CA ALA A 112 -2.42 20.83 0.95
C ALA A 112 -2.02 20.49 -0.50
N ALA A 113 -1.22 21.35 -1.13
CA ALA A 113 -0.66 21.10 -2.46
C ALA A 113 0.29 19.90 -2.43
N ALA A 114 1.20 19.84 -1.45
CA ALA A 114 2.10 18.72 -1.24
C ALA A 114 1.35 17.40 -1.01
N HIS A 115 0.28 17.43 -0.20
CA HIS A 115 -0.59 16.28 0.04
C HIS A 115 -1.24 15.78 -1.25
N THR A 116 -1.77 16.70 -2.06
CA THR A 116 -2.45 16.36 -3.32
C THR A 116 -1.45 15.77 -4.31
N ALA A 117 -0.29 16.39 -4.48
CA ALA A 117 0.76 15.92 -5.37
C ALA A 117 1.31 14.54 -4.94
N ALA A 118 1.61 14.35 -3.65
CA ALA A 118 2.08 13.08 -3.12
C ALA A 118 1.03 11.97 -3.27
N SER A 119 -0.25 12.27 -2.98
CA SER A 119 -1.34 11.30 -3.10
C SER A 119 -1.63 10.92 -4.55
N GLN A 120 -1.61 11.87 -5.48
CA GLN A 120 -1.78 11.61 -6.91
C GLN A 120 -0.64 10.74 -7.45
N ARG A 121 0.60 11.04 -7.06
CA ARG A 121 1.75 10.24 -7.48
C ARG A 121 1.71 8.83 -6.89
N LEU A 122 1.35 8.68 -5.62
CA LEU A 122 1.15 7.39 -4.98
C LEU A 122 0.08 6.56 -5.70
N LEU A 123 -1.07 7.17 -6.01
CA LEU A 123 -2.15 6.50 -6.74
C LEU A 123 -1.71 6.10 -8.15
N ALA A 124 -1.01 6.98 -8.85
CA ALA A 124 -0.44 6.68 -10.16
C ALA A 124 0.48 5.47 -10.05
N ALA A 125 1.43 5.47 -9.10
CA ALA A 125 2.38 4.37 -8.94
C ALA A 125 1.69 3.04 -8.58
N LEU A 126 0.69 3.06 -7.68
CA LEU A 126 -0.09 1.87 -7.33
C LEU A 126 -0.89 1.31 -8.52
N THR A 127 -1.43 2.19 -9.37
CA THR A 127 -2.26 1.78 -10.51
C THR A 127 -1.42 1.35 -11.71
N THR A 128 -0.29 2.00 -11.98
CA THR A 128 0.57 1.70 -13.14
C THR A 128 1.60 0.61 -12.85
N HIS A 129 2.37 0.72 -11.75
CA HIS A 129 3.47 -0.21 -11.48
C HIS A 129 2.96 -1.49 -10.80
N HIS A 130 2.11 -1.33 -9.79
CA HIS A 130 1.60 -2.46 -9.02
C HIS A 130 0.31 -3.06 -9.62
N HIS A 131 -0.23 -2.48 -10.70
CA HIS A 131 -1.43 -2.98 -11.38
C HIS A 131 -2.57 -3.30 -10.40
N LEU A 132 -2.76 -2.46 -9.38
CA LEU A 132 -3.66 -2.74 -8.25
C LEU A 132 -5.09 -3.04 -8.72
N LEU A 133 -5.57 -2.31 -9.72
CA LEU A 133 -6.91 -2.50 -10.27
C LEU A 133 -7.07 -3.87 -10.94
N ASP A 134 -6.04 -4.34 -11.66
CA ASP A 134 -6.05 -5.67 -12.27
C ASP A 134 -6.08 -6.76 -11.20
N HIS A 135 -5.34 -6.59 -10.11
CA HIS A 135 -5.36 -7.53 -8.99
C HIS A 135 -6.70 -7.56 -8.26
N LEU A 136 -7.34 -6.40 -8.05
CA LEU A 136 -8.69 -6.35 -7.46
C LEU A 136 -9.72 -7.02 -8.39
N ALA A 137 -9.60 -6.82 -9.70
CA ALA A 137 -10.44 -7.52 -10.67
C ALA A 137 -10.19 -9.04 -10.65
N ALA A 138 -8.93 -9.47 -10.51
CA ALA A 138 -8.55 -10.87 -10.38
C ALA A 138 -9.12 -11.51 -9.11
N HIS A 139 -9.11 -10.82 -7.97
CA HIS A 139 -9.78 -11.29 -6.75
C HIS A 139 -11.28 -11.55 -6.98
N ARG A 140 -11.96 -10.67 -7.71
CA ARG A 140 -13.36 -10.91 -8.05
C ARG A 140 -13.53 -12.12 -8.99
N ARG A 141 -12.64 -12.31 -9.97
CA ARG A 141 -12.74 -13.41 -10.95
C ARG A 141 -12.46 -14.77 -10.32
N TYR A 142 -11.39 -14.87 -9.54
CA TYR A 142 -10.89 -16.13 -9.00
C TYR A 142 -11.39 -16.41 -7.59
N LEU A 143 -11.15 -15.51 -6.63
CA LEU A 143 -11.56 -15.67 -5.22
C LEU A 143 -13.09 -15.63 -5.06
N LEU A 144 -13.78 -14.72 -5.74
CA LEU A 144 -15.25 -14.65 -5.71
C LEU A 144 -15.93 -15.52 -6.77
N LEU A 145 -15.19 -16.42 -7.43
CA LEU A 145 -15.74 -17.42 -8.34
C LEU A 145 -16.53 -16.85 -9.53
N ALA A 146 -16.33 -15.58 -9.91
CA ALA A 146 -17.08 -14.97 -11.01
C ALA A 146 -16.73 -15.58 -12.38
N GLN A 147 -15.56 -16.20 -12.50
CA GLN A 147 -15.14 -16.88 -13.73
C GLN A 147 -15.52 -18.37 -13.70
N GLY A 148 -16.77 -18.65 -14.08
CA GLY A 148 -17.36 -19.98 -13.96
C GLY A 148 -16.72 -21.07 -14.83
N ASP A 149 -16.17 -20.75 -16.00
CA ASP A 149 -15.50 -21.71 -16.89
C ASP A 149 -14.21 -22.25 -16.25
N PHE A 150 -13.38 -21.36 -15.72
CA PHE A 150 -12.16 -21.69 -15.01
C PHE A 150 -12.44 -22.57 -13.79
N VAL A 151 -13.37 -22.14 -12.94
CA VAL A 151 -13.70 -22.84 -11.68
C VAL A 151 -14.27 -24.22 -11.97
N HIS A 152 -15.18 -24.33 -12.94
CA HIS A 152 -15.78 -25.60 -13.31
C HIS A 152 -14.72 -26.60 -13.79
N HIS A 153 -13.80 -26.14 -14.66
CA HIS A 153 -12.74 -26.99 -15.16
C HIS A 153 -11.73 -27.37 -14.07
N LEU A 154 -11.34 -26.42 -13.22
CA LEU A 154 -10.48 -26.66 -12.06
C LEU A 154 -11.09 -27.69 -11.11
N MET A 155 -12.37 -27.57 -10.77
CA MET A 155 -13.07 -28.51 -9.88
C MET A 155 -13.15 -29.92 -10.48
N THR A 156 -13.32 -30.03 -11.80
CA THR A 156 -13.32 -31.33 -12.50
C THR A 156 -11.95 -32.01 -12.39
N LEU A 157 -10.86 -31.26 -12.57
CA LEU A 157 -9.50 -31.81 -12.45
C LEU A 157 -9.11 -32.10 -11.00
N LEU A 158 -9.60 -31.29 -10.06
CA LEU A 158 -9.35 -31.47 -8.63
C LEU A 158 -10.14 -32.63 -8.02
N GLN A 159 -11.22 -33.09 -8.65
CA GLN A 159 -12.09 -34.12 -8.10
C GLN A 159 -11.32 -35.39 -7.69
N ASP A 160 -10.42 -35.87 -8.54
CA ASP A 160 -9.64 -37.09 -8.29
C ASP A 160 -8.59 -36.91 -7.19
N GLU A 161 -8.00 -35.72 -7.07
CA GLU A 161 -7.06 -35.40 -5.99
C GLU A 161 -7.79 -35.20 -4.66
N LEU A 162 -8.93 -34.49 -4.66
CA LEU A 162 -9.73 -34.21 -3.45
C LEU A 162 -10.41 -35.44 -2.87
N ASN A 163 -10.63 -36.50 -3.66
CA ASN A 163 -11.12 -37.80 -3.18
C ASN A 163 -10.09 -38.55 -2.31
N LYS A 164 -8.81 -38.15 -2.34
CA LYS A 164 -7.74 -38.74 -1.53
C LYS A 164 -7.75 -38.11 -0.12
N PRO A 165 -7.28 -38.83 0.92
CA PRO A 165 -7.14 -38.26 2.25
C PRO A 165 -6.14 -37.09 2.23
N ALA A 166 -6.36 -36.09 3.09
CA ALA A 166 -5.55 -34.87 3.13
C ALA A 166 -4.05 -35.11 3.38
N THR A 167 -3.69 -36.26 3.97
CA THR A 167 -2.31 -36.70 4.19
C THR A 167 -1.58 -37.09 2.90
N ALA A 168 -2.31 -37.41 1.82
CA ALA A 168 -1.77 -37.79 0.52
C ALA A 168 -1.81 -36.65 -0.52
N LEU A 169 -2.28 -35.46 -0.11
CA LEU A 169 -2.33 -34.28 -0.97
C LEU A 169 -0.99 -33.55 -0.97
N TYR A 170 -0.41 -33.41 -2.16
CA TYR A 170 0.80 -32.65 -2.37
C TYR A 170 0.48 -31.31 -3.03
N VAL A 171 1.00 -30.21 -2.47
CA VAL A 171 0.84 -28.86 -3.02
C VAL A 171 1.29 -28.81 -4.48
N HIS A 172 2.40 -29.46 -4.80
CA HIS A 172 2.93 -29.51 -6.18
C HIS A 172 1.92 -30.07 -7.19
N ASN A 173 1.22 -31.15 -6.85
CA ASN A 173 0.19 -31.72 -7.73
C ASN A 173 -0.96 -30.73 -7.94
N LEU A 174 -1.38 -30.04 -6.87
CA LEU A 174 -2.42 -29.01 -6.95
C LEU A 174 -1.98 -27.80 -7.78
N THR A 175 -0.71 -27.40 -7.68
CA THR A 175 -0.13 -26.34 -8.52
C THR A 175 -0.10 -26.76 -9.99
N CYS A 176 0.31 -28.00 -10.30
CA CYS A 176 0.28 -28.52 -11.67
C CYS A 176 -1.15 -28.58 -12.23
N THR A 177 -2.12 -29.04 -11.43
CA THR A 177 -3.54 -29.06 -11.80
C THR A 177 -4.08 -27.65 -12.03
N LEU A 178 -3.70 -26.69 -11.19
CA LEU A 178 -4.06 -25.28 -11.35
C LEU A 178 -3.51 -24.72 -12.67
N GLU A 179 -2.23 -24.94 -12.96
CA GLU A 179 -1.62 -24.49 -14.21
C GLU A 179 -2.25 -25.15 -15.44
N ALA A 180 -2.62 -26.43 -15.35
CA ALA A 180 -3.36 -27.13 -16.40
C ALA A 180 -4.73 -26.50 -16.62
N ALA A 181 -5.45 -26.18 -15.53
CA ALA A 181 -6.75 -25.53 -15.60
C ALA A 181 -6.68 -24.12 -16.21
N VAL A 182 -5.65 -23.35 -15.86
CA VAL A 182 -5.38 -22.03 -16.44
C VAL A 182 -5.14 -22.15 -17.95
N ARG A 183 -4.30 -23.09 -18.39
CA ARG A 183 -3.98 -23.31 -19.81
C ARG A 183 -5.18 -23.79 -20.65
N ALA A 184 -6.11 -24.52 -20.05
CA ALA A 184 -7.26 -25.08 -20.74
C ALA A 184 -8.46 -24.12 -20.83
N THR A 185 -8.42 -22.97 -20.14
CA THR A 185 -9.56 -22.05 -20.00
C THR A 185 -9.19 -20.63 -20.47
N ASN A 186 -10.17 -19.73 -20.51
CA ASN A 186 -9.91 -18.34 -20.89
C ASN A 186 -9.00 -17.58 -19.89
N ALA A 187 -8.70 -18.18 -18.74
CA ALA A 187 -7.73 -17.66 -17.77
C ALA A 187 -6.32 -17.51 -18.36
N GLN A 188 -5.95 -18.25 -19.42
CA GLN A 188 -4.66 -18.11 -20.08
C GLN A 188 -4.40 -16.72 -20.69
N PHE A 189 -5.46 -15.96 -21.00
CA PHE A 189 -5.35 -14.62 -21.60
C PHE A 189 -5.22 -13.51 -20.56
N GLU A 190 -5.21 -13.85 -19.26
CA GLU A 190 -4.98 -12.88 -18.21
C GLU A 190 -3.55 -12.35 -18.21
N PRO A 191 -3.33 -11.15 -17.65
CA PRO A 191 -2.00 -10.58 -17.58
C PRO A 191 -1.03 -11.46 -16.78
N PRO A 192 0.26 -11.48 -17.16
CA PRO A 192 1.26 -12.34 -16.51
C PRO A 192 1.46 -12.00 -15.03
N HIS A 193 1.29 -10.74 -14.61
CA HIS A 193 1.37 -10.33 -13.21
C HIS A 193 0.25 -10.91 -12.34
N VAL A 194 -0.92 -11.19 -12.92
CA VAL A 194 -2.04 -11.83 -12.23
C VAL A 194 -1.79 -13.33 -12.11
N LEU A 195 -1.40 -13.98 -13.20
CA LEU A 195 -1.13 -15.42 -13.22
C LEU A 195 0.03 -15.81 -12.30
N ALA A 196 1.08 -14.98 -12.23
CA ALA A 196 2.22 -15.20 -11.34
C ALA A 196 1.88 -15.14 -9.85
N ARG A 197 0.70 -14.60 -9.48
CA ARG A 197 0.23 -14.50 -8.09
C ARG A 197 -0.86 -15.52 -7.75
N LEU A 198 -1.29 -16.33 -8.71
CA LEU A 198 -2.30 -17.37 -8.51
C LEU A 198 -1.62 -18.61 -7.91
N HIS A 199 -1.88 -18.89 -6.63
CA HIS A 199 -1.30 -20.03 -5.93
C HIS A 199 -2.34 -20.80 -5.13
N VAL A 200 -2.14 -22.12 -5.02
CA VAL A 200 -2.93 -22.97 -4.13
C VAL A 200 -2.21 -23.11 -2.80
N ASN A 201 -2.90 -22.79 -1.71
CA ASN A 201 -2.39 -23.00 -0.35
C ASN A 201 -3.17 -24.11 0.35
N LEU A 202 -2.43 -25.02 1.01
CA LEU A 202 -3.01 -26.03 1.89
C LEU A 202 -2.92 -25.56 3.33
N TYR A 203 -4.06 -25.48 4.02
CA TYR A 203 -4.08 -25.14 5.44
C TYR A 203 -3.83 -26.39 6.30
N PRO A 204 -2.82 -26.36 7.21
CA PRO A 204 -2.39 -27.53 7.98
C PRO A 204 -3.40 -28.06 9.01
N ASN A 205 -4.55 -27.41 9.19
CA ASN A 205 -5.57 -27.79 10.18
C ASN A 205 -6.66 -28.74 9.66
N CYS A 206 -6.61 -29.16 8.39
CA CYS A 206 -7.61 -30.07 7.83
C CYS A 206 -7.29 -31.54 8.15
N LYS A 207 -7.29 -31.93 9.44
CA LYS A 207 -7.09 -33.35 9.81
C LYS A 207 -8.25 -34.27 9.40
N TYR A 208 -9.43 -33.72 9.06
CA TYR A 208 -10.61 -34.54 8.73
C TYR A 208 -11.53 -34.02 7.61
N LYS A 209 -11.37 -32.77 7.15
CA LYS A 209 -12.13 -32.22 6.01
C LYS A 209 -11.30 -31.15 5.30
N LEU A 210 -11.20 -31.26 3.98
CA LEU A 210 -10.65 -30.24 3.08
C LEU A 210 -11.46 -28.95 3.21
N CYS A 211 -10.87 -27.92 3.83
CA CYS A 211 -11.40 -26.55 3.75
C CYS A 211 -10.67 -25.83 2.62
N PHE A 212 -11.30 -25.77 1.45
CA PHE A 212 -10.87 -24.90 0.36
C PHE A 212 -11.33 -23.47 0.70
N HIS A 213 -10.38 -22.54 0.76
CA HIS A 213 -10.66 -21.12 0.55
C HIS A 213 -9.84 -20.73 -0.68
N ILE A 214 -10.57 -20.30 -1.70
CA ILE A 214 -9.99 -19.60 -2.86
C ILE A 214 -9.59 -18.20 -2.39
#